data_AF-A0A846ZQI4-F1
#
_entry.id   AF-A0A846ZQI4-F1
#
_cell.length_a   1.000
_cell.length_b   1.000
_cell.length_c   1.000
_cell.angle_alpha   90.00
_cell.angle_beta   90.00
_cell.angle_gamma   90.00
#
_symmetry.space_group_name_H-M   'P 1'
#
loop_
_entity.id
_entity.type
_entity.pdbx_description
1 polymer ?
#
loop_
_entity_poly.entity_id
_entity_poly.type
_entity_poly.pdbx_seq_one_letter_code
_entity_poly.pdbx_strand_id
1 'polypeptide(L)'
;NNIKYQCYLDIYNENNNEINIIEVKATTTNKYMKLGTTAKYKERSIFYLKNNILYLKDELDRYNIEEEFKLEDYNKYKEKLYNRYDECGKYIYDIAIQRFFIENYYKENNIILPKINYYLAILNHQYVFDGDYKNFEPDYHVDSNGNEVITLIDVSELTKNYQDLINQDMLRLESYLDNYEKGEVSLGKHCEFKKPTQCKYFNRICGNKIPKENSSLNYLNNGHGFKDEKGNRYKGLDLINQGYLNMLDIPEEWITSNNHIIQRDALRFKKPYINKEKIRLMLNSLNYPIYHLDFETFPCPLPRYRGEKCYTQSPFEFSLHIETSPGVCDKDKDNYIFLASSHEDEREELVKKLCELINNDKGTLLAQNVSFERGRIKELAEVFPQYKDCLLKINQNYFDLIYFLRSNTDFFLAHGYEEDEAKKINFYHHKMSGSYSIKKTLPVFTNLNYANLDIKNGTEALVEYANYENMNEEEFNLKYNALKEYCKQDTWAMVEILKGLRELVK
;
A
#
# COMPACT_ATOMS: atom_id res chain seq x y z
N ASN A 1 0.36 -33.06 26.79
CA ASN A 1 0.34 -33.41 25.35
C ASN A 1 1.71 -33.30 24.65
N ASN A 2 2.85 -33.15 25.35
CA ASN A 2 4.18 -32.91 24.74
C ASN A 2 4.25 -31.73 23.75
N ILE A 3 3.25 -30.85 23.73
CA ILE A 3 3.23 -29.63 22.93
C ILE A 3 4.00 -28.57 23.71
N LYS A 4 5.02 -28.00 23.08
CA LYS A 4 5.80 -26.89 23.63
C LYS A 4 5.40 -25.61 22.93
N TYR A 5 4.85 -24.67 23.69
CA TYR A 5 4.64 -23.31 23.22
C TYR A 5 5.89 -22.46 23.47
N GLN A 6 6.16 -21.52 22.57
CA GLN A 6 7.26 -20.56 22.69
C GLN A 6 6.75 -19.17 22.33
N CYS A 7 7.25 -18.18 23.03
CA CYS A 7 6.89 -16.78 22.84
C CYS A 7 8.13 -15.91 23.03
N TYR A 8 8.23 -14.85 22.24
CA TYR A 8 9.28 -13.86 22.32
C TYR A 8 8.66 -12.56 22.81
N LEU A 9 9.40 -11.82 23.63
CA LEU A 9 9.03 -10.50 24.12
C LEU A 9 10.03 -9.50 23.56
N ASP A 10 9.55 -8.39 23.06
CA ASP A 10 10.42 -7.32 22.59
C ASP A 10 11.06 -6.58 23.78
N ILE A 11 10.25 -6.18 24.77
CA ILE A 11 10.72 -5.45 25.94
C ILE A 11 10.04 -5.97 27.21
N TYR A 12 10.87 -6.32 28.20
CA TYR A 12 10.48 -6.59 29.57
C TYR A 12 11.10 -5.51 30.47
N ASN A 13 10.27 -4.68 31.09
CA ASN A 13 10.70 -3.63 32.00
C ASN A 13 10.07 -3.85 33.37
N GLU A 14 10.89 -4.20 34.36
CA GLU A 14 10.47 -4.42 35.73
C GLU A 14 10.95 -3.27 36.63
N ASN A 15 10.03 -2.72 37.40
CA ASN A 15 10.34 -1.82 38.51
C ASN A 15 9.87 -2.47 39.84
N ASN A 16 10.11 -1.81 40.98
CA ASN A 16 9.86 -2.41 42.30
C ASN A 16 8.42 -2.89 42.54
N ASN A 17 7.42 -2.39 41.79
CA ASN A 17 6.00 -2.65 42.05
C ASN A 17 5.20 -3.16 40.83
N GLU A 18 5.74 -3.06 39.62
CA GLU A 18 5.04 -3.47 38.39
C GLU A 18 6.01 -3.91 37.29
N ILE A 19 5.48 -4.73 36.39
CA ILE A 19 6.14 -5.17 35.16
C ILE A 19 5.41 -4.52 33.99
N ASN A 20 6.17 -3.97 33.04
CA ASN A 20 5.66 -3.49 31.77
C ASN A 20 6.16 -4.43 30.67
N ILE A 21 5.22 -5.06 29.97
CA ILE A 21 5.48 -5.84 28.76
C ILE A 21 5.13 -4.94 27.58
N ILE A 22 6.11 -4.67 26.72
CA ILE A 22 5.93 -3.77 25.58
C ILE A 22 6.27 -4.53 24.30
N GLU A 23 5.30 -4.59 23.40
CA GLU A 23 5.46 -5.16 22.07
C GLU A 23 5.64 -4.03 21.05
N VAL A 24 6.72 -4.07 20.28
CA VAL A 24 7.10 -3.02 19.34
C VAL A 24 6.61 -3.40 17.95
N LYS A 25 5.79 -2.55 17.33
CA LYS A 25 5.28 -2.78 15.98
C LYS A 25 5.65 -1.65 15.04
N ALA A 26 6.26 -2.03 13.91
CA ALA A 26 6.52 -1.16 12.76
C ALA A 26 5.20 -0.78 12.06
N THR A 27 4.41 0.07 12.71
CA THR A 27 3.14 0.64 12.24
C THR A 27 2.95 2.01 12.92
N THR A 28 1.92 2.76 12.52
CA THR A 28 1.73 4.13 13.03
C THR A 28 0.42 4.33 13.78
N THR A 29 0.40 5.34 14.66
CA THR A 29 -0.80 5.76 15.40
C THR A 29 -1.97 6.12 14.49
N ASN A 30 -1.72 6.55 13.24
CA ASN A 30 -2.76 6.87 12.25
C ASN A 30 -3.77 5.73 12.08
N LYS A 31 -3.28 4.48 12.09
CA LYS A 31 -4.11 3.29 11.92
C LYS A 31 -5.14 3.15 13.04
N TYR A 32 -4.72 3.40 14.28
CA TYR A 32 -5.57 3.31 15.46
C TYR A 32 -6.46 4.54 15.63
N MET A 33 -5.93 5.73 15.33
CA MET A 33 -6.69 6.99 15.39
C MET A 33 -7.85 7.02 14.38
N LYS A 34 -7.72 6.34 13.24
CA LYS A 34 -8.82 6.16 12.26
C LYS A 34 -9.87 5.14 12.67
N LEU A 35 -9.66 4.40 13.76
CA LEU A 35 -10.63 3.42 14.25
C LEU A 35 -11.77 4.16 14.99
N GLY A 36 -12.87 4.41 14.30
CA GLY A 36 -14.04 5.09 14.85
C GLY A 36 -14.95 5.65 13.77
N THR A 37 -15.71 6.71 14.07
CA THR A 37 -16.72 7.25 13.14
C THR A 37 -16.23 8.48 12.39
N THR A 38 -16.70 8.62 11.15
CA THR A 38 -16.59 9.82 10.32
C THR A 38 -17.97 10.45 10.15
N ALA A 39 -18.50 11.08 11.19
CA ALA A 39 -19.78 11.79 11.12
C ALA A 39 -19.53 13.31 11.07
N LYS A 40 -20.12 13.99 10.08
CA LYS A 40 -20.08 15.46 9.92
C LYS A 40 -18.67 16.07 9.97
N TYR A 41 -17.73 15.51 9.20
CA TYR A 41 -16.37 16.05 9.02
C TYR A 41 -15.50 16.15 10.29
N LYS A 42 -15.86 15.43 11.37
CA LYS A 42 -14.98 15.22 12.52
C LYS A 42 -14.67 13.73 12.67
N GLU A 43 -13.40 13.37 12.48
CA GLU A 43 -12.91 12.03 12.80
C GLU A 43 -12.97 11.84 14.32
N ARG A 44 -13.72 10.84 14.78
CA ARG A 44 -13.80 10.48 16.19
C ARG A 44 -13.22 9.09 16.37
N SER A 45 -12.03 9.01 16.95
CA SER A 45 -11.40 7.74 17.33
C SER A 45 -12.05 7.15 18.58
N ILE A 46 -12.07 5.83 18.69
CA ILE A 46 -12.36 5.12 19.95
C ILE A 46 -11.21 5.22 20.96
N PHE A 47 -10.04 5.66 20.51
CA PHE A 47 -8.89 5.93 21.37
C PHE A 47 -8.84 7.40 21.80
N TYR A 48 -8.22 7.65 22.95
CA TYR A 48 -7.90 8.96 23.49
C TYR A 48 -6.41 9.02 23.82
N LEU A 49 -5.72 10.03 23.31
CA LEU A 49 -4.29 10.25 23.57
C LEU A 49 -4.12 11.08 24.83
N LYS A 50 -3.40 10.54 25.82
CA LYS A 50 -3.04 11.22 27.07
C LYS A 50 -1.59 10.92 27.40
N ASN A 51 -0.77 11.96 27.59
CA ASN A 51 0.64 11.81 27.95
C ASN A 51 1.40 10.82 27.05
N ASN A 52 1.22 10.93 25.72
CA ASN A 52 1.82 10.04 24.72
C ASN A 52 1.43 8.54 24.84
N ILE A 53 0.30 8.25 25.51
CA ILE A 53 -0.30 6.92 25.58
C ILE A 53 -1.73 6.98 25.05
N LEU A 54 -2.08 6.09 24.14
CA LEU A 54 -3.43 5.87 23.65
C LEU A 54 -4.17 4.91 24.60
N TYR A 55 -5.32 5.35 25.07
CA TYR A 55 -6.25 4.57 25.89
C TYR A 55 -7.56 4.37 25.14
N LEU A 56 -8.23 3.23 25.35
CA LEU A 56 -9.61 3.11 24.94
C LEU A 56 -10.50 4.03 25.79
N LYS A 57 -11.46 4.69 25.15
CA LYS A 57 -12.30 5.68 25.82
C LYS A 57 -13.16 5.10 26.94
N ASP A 58 -13.62 3.84 26.85
CA ASP A 58 -14.35 3.17 27.94
C ASP A 58 -13.49 2.82 29.14
N GLU A 59 -12.17 2.84 28.99
CA GLU A 59 -11.23 2.50 30.06
C GLU A 59 -10.80 3.74 30.86
N LEU A 60 -11.19 4.93 30.41
CA LEU A 60 -10.91 6.19 31.10
C LEU A 60 -11.95 6.48 32.18
N ASP A 61 -11.48 6.82 33.38
CA ASP A 61 -12.36 7.22 34.48
C ASP A 61 -13.23 8.42 34.08
N ARG A 62 -14.56 8.28 34.30
CA ARG A 62 -15.60 9.29 34.03
C ARG A 62 -15.76 9.69 32.55
N TYR A 63 -15.27 8.90 31.60
CA TYR A 63 -15.52 9.16 30.18
C TYR A 63 -16.88 8.62 29.75
N ASN A 64 -17.78 9.49 29.30
CA ASN A 64 -19.09 9.10 28.80
C ASN A 64 -19.06 8.87 27.29
N ILE A 65 -18.90 7.62 26.85
CA ILE A 65 -18.85 7.27 25.41
C ILE A 65 -20.12 7.70 24.67
N GLU A 66 -21.28 7.66 25.32
CA GLU A 66 -22.56 7.92 24.68
C GLU A 66 -22.72 9.39 24.22
N GLU A 67 -21.90 10.30 24.74
CA GLU A 67 -21.83 11.69 24.26
C GLU A 67 -21.21 11.79 22.85
N GLU A 68 -20.37 10.82 22.48
CA GLU A 68 -19.62 10.83 21.23
C GLU A 68 -20.05 9.74 20.23
N PHE A 69 -20.55 8.61 20.71
CA PHE A 69 -20.87 7.45 19.90
C PHE A 69 -22.23 6.87 20.28
N LYS A 70 -22.92 6.28 19.29
CA LYS A 70 -23.88 5.24 19.60
C LYS A 70 -23.11 4.04 20.13
N LEU A 71 -23.56 3.45 21.23
CA LEU A 71 -22.86 2.33 21.89
C LEU A 71 -22.63 1.14 20.93
N GLU A 72 -23.60 0.83 20.08
CA GLU A 72 -23.49 -0.22 19.06
C GLU A 72 -22.35 0.06 18.06
N ASP A 73 -22.20 1.31 17.61
CA ASP A 73 -21.14 1.71 16.70
C ASP A 73 -19.77 1.62 17.39
N TYR A 74 -19.66 2.12 18.62
CA TYR A 74 -18.43 2.01 19.41
C TYR A 74 -18.00 0.55 19.58
N ASN A 75 -18.91 -0.30 20.02
CA ASN A 75 -18.65 -1.73 20.22
C ASN A 75 -18.23 -2.42 18.92
N LYS A 76 -18.86 -2.09 17.78
CA LYS A 76 -18.45 -2.61 16.47
C LYS A 76 -17.00 -2.27 16.12
N TYR A 77 -16.51 -1.07 16.48
CA TYR A 77 -15.11 -0.72 16.29
C TYR A 77 -14.19 -1.41 17.29
N LYS A 78 -14.60 -1.51 18.56
CA LYS A 78 -13.86 -2.23 19.60
C LYS A 78 -13.69 -3.71 19.25
N GLU A 79 -14.71 -4.37 18.70
CA GLU A 79 -14.66 -5.77 18.25
C GLU A 79 -13.57 -6.05 17.20
N LYS A 80 -13.18 -5.04 16.41
CA LYS A 80 -12.06 -5.19 15.47
C LYS A 80 -10.73 -5.44 16.19
N LEU A 81 -10.57 -4.92 17.41
CA LEU A 81 -9.37 -5.16 18.23
C LEU A 81 -9.29 -6.62 18.72
N TYR A 82 -10.43 -7.31 18.79
CA TYR A 82 -10.52 -8.74 19.09
C TYR A 82 -10.49 -9.65 17.84
N ASN A 83 -10.14 -9.10 16.67
CA ASN A 83 -10.02 -9.86 15.43
C ASN A 83 -8.56 -9.90 14.93
N ARG A 84 -7.92 -11.08 15.02
CA ARG A 84 -6.56 -11.31 14.54
C ARG A 84 -6.33 -11.10 13.02
N TYR A 85 -7.40 -10.97 12.23
CA TYR A 85 -7.34 -10.70 10.79
C TYR A 85 -7.61 -9.22 10.45
N ASP A 86 -7.93 -8.40 11.46
CA ASP A 86 -8.04 -6.94 11.34
C ASP A 86 -6.65 -6.30 11.47
N GLU A 87 -6.44 -5.17 10.80
CA GLU A 87 -5.13 -4.51 10.76
C GLU A 87 -4.67 -3.95 12.11
N CYS A 88 -5.62 -3.58 12.99
CA CYS A 88 -5.34 -3.18 14.37
C CYS A 88 -5.32 -4.40 15.30
N GLY A 89 -6.34 -5.27 15.20
CA GLY A 89 -6.52 -6.41 16.11
C GLY A 89 -5.42 -7.46 16.04
N LYS A 90 -4.77 -7.64 14.87
CA LYS A 90 -3.66 -8.61 14.73
C LYS A 90 -2.49 -8.37 15.69
N TYR A 91 -2.19 -7.11 16.03
CA TYR A 91 -1.09 -6.78 16.94
C TYR A 91 -1.51 -6.93 18.40
N ILE A 92 -2.78 -6.67 18.71
CA ILE A 92 -3.38 -6.93 20.03
C ILE A 92 -3.40 -8.42 20.32
N TYR A 93 -3.75 -9.24 19.33
CA TYR A 93 -3.73 -10.70 19.45
C TYR A 93 -2.33 -11.22 19.81
N ASP A 94 -1.27 -10.63 19.24
CA ASP A 94 0.11 -11.02 19.49
C ASP A 94 0.51 -10.83 20.96
N ILE A 95 0.31 -9.62 21.50
CA ILE A 95 0.58 -9.33 22.91
C ILE A 95 -0.42 -10.04 23.87
N ALA A 96 -1.63 -10.35 23.42
CA ALA A 96 -2.56 -11.19 24.19
C ALA A 96 -2.06 -12.64 24.34
N ILE A 97 -1.37 -13.19 23.33
CA ILE A 97 -0.68 -14.48 23.42
C ILE A 97 0.51 -14.39 24.38
N GLN A 98 1.28 -13.30 24.35
CA GLN A 98 2.36 -13.08 25.32
C GLN A 98 1.84 -13.09 26.76
N ARG A 99 0.79 -12.31 27.03
CA ARG A 99 0.08 -12.29 28.31
C ARG A 99 -0.32 -13.69 28.75
N PHE A 100 -0.90 -14.47 27.85
CA PHE A 100 -1.35 -15.83 28.13
C PHE A 100 -0.21 -16.68 28.69
N PHE A 101 0.96 -16.67 28.06
CA PHE A 101 2.10 -17.44 28.54
C PHE A 101 2.69 -16.90 29.84
N ILE A 102 2.86 -15.57 29.95
CA ILE A 102 3.44 -14.95 31.14
C ILE A 102 2.56 -15.25 32.36
N GLU A 103 1.28 -14.92 32.31
CA GLU A 103 0.41 -15.08 33.48
C GLU A 103 0.18 -16.55 33.84
N ASN A 104 0.10 -17.46 32.85
CA ASN A 104 -0.01 -18.89 33.15
C ASN A 104 1.29 -19.45 33.73
N TYR A 105 2.46 -18.95 33.34
CA TYR A 105 3.72 -19.32 34.00
C TYR A 105 3.70 -19.00 35.50
N TYR A 106 3.26 -17.79 35.90
CA TYR A 106 3.13 -17.45 37.32
C TYR A 106 2.12 -18.36 38.03
N LYS A 107 0.96 -18.61 37.40
CA LYS A 107 -0.09 -19.49 37.95
C LYS A 107 0.40 -20.93 38.15
N GLU A 108 1.01 -21.53 37.12
CA GLU A 108 1.49 -22.92 37.14
C GLU A 108 2.62 -23.14 38.16
N ASN A 109 3.45 -22.12 38.39
CA ASN A 109 4.55 -22.17 39.35
C ASN A 109 4.14 -21.71 40.76
N ASN A 110 2.87 -21.40 41.00
CA ASN A 110 2.36 -20.88 42.28
C ASN A 110 3.10 -19.61 42.76
N ILE A 111 3.53 -18.75 41.83
CA ILE A 111 4.17 -17.47 42.11
C ILE A 111 3.09 -16.40 42.14
N ILE A 112 3.15 -15.49 43.13
CA ILE A 112 2.23 -14.35 43.22
C ILE A 112 2.40 -13.50 41.97
N LEU A 113 1.30 -13.28 41.23
CA LEU A 113 1.32 -12.47 40.03
C LEU A 113 1.53 -10.99 40.40
N PRO A 114 2.62 -10.35 39.97
CA PRO A 114 2.80 -8.91 40.15
C PRO A 114 1.79 -8.12 39.30
N LYS A 115 1.70 -6.80 39.51
CA LYS A 115 0.95 -5.94 38.59
C LYS A 115 1.70 -5.92 37.25
N ILE A 116 1.07 -6.41 36.19
CA ILE A 116 1.64 -6.41 34.84
C ILE A 116 0.80 -5.51 33.94
N ASN A 117 1.44 -4.53 33.32
CA ASN A 117 0.85 -3.69 32.28
C ASN A 117 1.34 -4.16 30.91
N TYR A 118 0.47 -4.07 29.91
CA TYR A 118 0.75 -4.50 28.54
C TYR A 118 0.58 -3.33 27.58
N TYR A 119 1.60 -3.06 26.78
CA TYR A 119 1.63 -1.93 25.85
C TYR A 119 2.01 -2.35 24.43
N LEU A 120 1.42 -1.70 23.44
CA LEU A 120 2.01 -1.65 22.10
C LEU A 120 2.83 -0.36 21.95
N ALA A 121 4.10 -0.46 21.56
CA ALA A 121 4.90 0.69 21.13
C ALA A 121 4.84 0.81 19.60
N ILE A 122 4.35 1.94 19.11
CA ILE A 122 4.18 2.21 17.68
C ILE A 122 4.67 3.61 17.31
N LEU A 123 4.88 3.86 16.03
CA LEU A 123 5.38 5.13 15.53
C LEU A 123 4.29 6.21 15.55
N ASN A 124 4.63 7.41 15.99
CA ASN A 124 3.71 8.54 15.95
C ASN A 124 3.64 9.13 14.54
N HIS A 125 2.47 9.07 13.90
CA HIS A 125 2.29 9.61 12.56
C HIS A 125 2.31 11.14 12.47
N GLN A 126 2.25 11.84 13.61
CA GLN A 126 2.28 13.30 13.67
C GLN A 126 3.68 13.86 13.90
N TYR A 127 4.60 13.04 14.40
CA TYR A 127 6.00 13.41 14.62
C TYR A 127 6.65 13.86 13.30
N VAL A 128 7.25 15.05 13.32
CA VAL A 128 8.06 15.58 12.21
C VAL A 128 9.48 15.74 12.68
N PHE A 129 10.42 15.10 11.99
CA PHE A 129 11.83 15.24 12.29
C PHE A 129 12.34 16.62 11.86
N ASP A 130 13.07 17.29 12.74
CA ASP A 130 13.60 18.63 12.54
C ASP A 130 14.97 18.66 11.86
N GLY A 131 15.63 17.51 11.75
CA GLY A 131 16.95 17.38 11.14
C GLY A 131 18.10 17.52 12.14
N ASP A 132 17.86 17.28 13.43
CA ASP A 132 18.92 17.25 14.42
C ASP A 132 19.63 15.89 14.45
N TYR A 133 20.96 15.93 14.34
CA TYR A 133 21.80 14.73 14.33
C TYR A 133 22.83 14.79 15.45
N LYS A 134 23.08 13.65 16.08
CA LYS A 134 24.12 13.46 17.09
C LYS A 134 25.04 12.33 16.66
N ASN A 135 26.33 12.63 16.47
CA ASN A 135 27.31 11.69 15.92
C ASN A 135 26.88 11.07 14.59
N PHE A 136 26.33 11.88 13.68
CA PHE A 136 25.81 11.46 12.37
C PHE A 136 24.57 10.55 12.40
N GLU A 137 23.98 10.33 13.58
CA GLU A 137 22.72 9.59 13.73
C GLU A 137 21.56 10.55 14.04
N PRO A 138 20.34 10.33 13.53
CA PRO A 138 19.17 11.13 13.89
C PRO A 138 18.90 11.14 15.40
N ASP A 139 18.75 12.32 16.01
CA ASP A 139 18.41 12.47 17.43
C ASP A 139 16.91 12.75 17.59
N TYR A 140 16.13 11.68 17.78
CA TYR A 140 14.66 11.74 17.87
C TYR A 140 14.17 12.25 19.24
N HIS A 141 14.31 13.54 19.48
CA HIS A 141 13.72 14.23 20.62
C HIS A 141 12.28 14.68 20.33
N VAL A 142 11.64 15.38 21.26
CA VAL A 142 10.26 15.88 21.08
C VAL A 142 10.24 16.96 20.00
N ASP A 143 9.36 16.84 19.00
CA ASP A 143 9.28 17.81 17.92
C ASP A 143 8.71 19.17 18.36
N SER A 144 8.78 20.17 17.47
CA SER A 144 8.25 21.52 17.71
C SER A 144 6.74 21.60 18.06
N ASN A 145 5.98 20.54 17.83
CA ASN A 145 4.56 20.43 18.15
C ASN A 145 4.29 19.62 19.43
N GLY A 146 5.34 19.20 20.14
CA GLY A 146 5.22 18.40 21.35
C GLY A 146 5.00 16.91 21.11
N ASN A 147 5.27 16.41 19.89
CA ASN A 147 5.13 14.99 19.57
C ASN A 147 6.43 14.23 19.84
N GLU A 148 6.31 13.05 20.44
CA GLU A 148 7.38 12.04 20.49
C GLU A 148 7.29 11.11 19.28
N VAL A 149 8.41 10.51 18.86
CA VAL A 149 8.47 9.60 17.70
C VAL A 149 7.77 8.25 17.95
N ILE A 150 7.76 7.78 19.20
CA ILE A 150 7.02 6.59 19.65
C ILE A 150 5.81 7.03 20.46
N THR A 151 4.68 6.36 20.28
CA THR A 151 3.48 6.46 21.12
C THR A 151 3.14 5.07 21.62
N LEU A 152 2.78 4.96 22.90
CA LEU A 152 2.29 3.69 23.46
C LEU A 152 0.78 3.56 23.28
N ILE A 153 0.28 2.34 23.20
CA ILE A 153 -1.13 2.01 23.39
C ILE A 153 -1.23 1.13 24.63
N ASP A 154 -1.98 1.57 25.63
CA ASP A 154 -2.32 0.70 26.75
C ASP A 154 -3.35 -0.34 26.29
N VAL A 155 -2.97 -1.61 26.39
CA VAL A 155 -3.81 -2.74 25.99
C VAL A 155 -3.99 -3.71 27.15
N SER A 156 -3.78 -3.25 28.39
CA SER A 156 -3.81 -4.08 29.58
C SER A 156 -5.21 -4.67 29.83
N GLU A 157 -6.28 -3.89 29.84
CA GLU A 157 -7.63 -4.45 30.00
C GLU A 157 -8.11 -5.19 28.74
N LEU A 158 -7.74 -4.70 27.55
CA LEU A 158 -8.06 -5.34 26.29
C LEU A 158 -7.49 -6.78 26.19
N THR A 159 -6.20 -6.96 26.49
CA THR A 159 -5.55 -8.28 26.45
C THR A 159 -6.09 -9.23 27.52
N LYS A 160 -6.52 -8.71 28.68
CA LYS A 160 -7.17 -9.47 29.76
C LYS A 160 -8.49 -10.08 29.28
N ASN A 161 -9.33 -9.25 28.67
CA ASN A 161 -10.62 -9.66 28.13
C ASN A 161 -10.47 -10.59 26.91
N TYR A 162 -9.30 -10.56 26.27
CA TYR A 162 -9.01 -11.42 25.12
C TYR A 162 -8.68 -12.87 25.51
N GLN A 163 -8.34 -13.16 26.78
CA GLN A 163 -7.78 -14.45 27.19
C GLN A 163 -8.71 -15.64 26.95
N ASP A 164 -10.03 -15.47 27.01
CA ASP A 164 -10.98 -16.54 26.71
C ASP A 164 -10.91 -16.98 25.24
N LEU A 165 -10.77 -16.03 24.31
CA LEU A 165 -10.59 -16.34 22.89
C LEU A 165 -9.22 -16.97 22.63
N ILE A 166 -8.17 -16.54 23.35
CA ILE A 166 -6.84 -17.17 23.27
C ILE A 166 -6.90 -18.63 23.71
N ASN A 167 -7.57 -18.92 24.83
CA ASN A 167 -7.81 -20.28 25.29
C ASN A 167 -8.56 -21.13 24.26
N GLN A 168 -9.61 -20.60 23.65
CA GLN A 168 -10.36 -21.30 22.59
C GLN A 168 -9.48 -21.57 21.36
N ASP A 169 -8.65 -20.59 20.97
CA ASP A 169 -7.70 -20.74 19.86
C ASP A 169 -6.64 -21.81 20.16
N MET A 170 -6.14 -21.89 21.40
CA MET A 170 -5.22 -22.94 21.87
C MET A 170 -5.88 -24.31 21.76
N LEU A 171 -7.08 -24.50 22.32
CA LEU A 171 -7.81 -25.77 22.26
C LEU A 171 -8.08 -26.21 20.82
N ARG A 172 -8.42 -25.26 19.94
CA ARG A 172 -8.61 -25.52 18.51
C ARG A 172 -7.31 -25.95 17.85
N LEU A 173 -6.19 -25.31 18.18
CA LEU A 173 -4.87 -25.66 17.65
C LEU A 173 -4.46 -27.06 18.09
N GLU A 174 -4.61 -27.40 19.38
CA GLU A 174 -4.32 -28.75 19.89
C GLU A 174 -5.20 -29.81 19.21
N SER A 175 -6.50 -29.52 19.05
CA SER A 175 -7.42 -30.41 18.34
C SER A 175 -7.00 -30.66 16.88
N TYR A 176 -6.47 -29.66 16.17
CA TYR A 176 -5.94 -29.84 14.81
C TYR A 176 -4.65 -30.66 14.77
N LEU A 177 -3.83 -30.61 15.82
CA LEU A 177 -2.62 -31.42 15.94
C LEU A 177 -2.96 -32.88 16.27
N ASP A 178 -3.94 -33.10 17.14
CA ASP A 178 -4.39 -34.43 17.56
C ASP A 178 -5.22 -35.12 16.46
N ASN A 179 -6.10 -34.37 15.79
CA ASN A 179 -6.98 -34.83 14.73
C ASN A 179 -6.52 -34.31 13.37
N TYR A 180 -5.31 -34.70 12.96
CA TYR A 180 -4.76 -34.31 11.67
C TYR A 180 -5.54 -34.95 10.51
N GLU A 181 -6.57 -34.25 10.02
CA GLU A 181 -7.28 -34.63 8.80
C GLU A 181 -6.60 -34.04 7.56
N LYS A 182 -6.17 -34.91 6.64
CA LYS A 182 -5.74 -34.48 5.30
C LYS A 182 -6.99 -34.17 4.47
N GLY A 183 -7.41 -32.91 4.42
CA GLY A 183 -8.56 -32.47 3.61
C GLY A 183 -8.38 -31.09 3.00
N GLU A 184 -9.13 -30.80 1.94
CA GLU A 184 -9.24 -29.43 1.42
C GLU A 184 -10.00 -28.57 2.43
N VAL A 185 -9.34 -27.51 2.92
CA VAL A 185 -9.98 -26.47 3.72
C VAL A 185 -10.59 -25.43 2.79
N SER A 186 -11.84 -25.03 3.08
CA SER A 186 -12.50 -23.94 2.35
C SER A 186 -11.67 -22.67 2.46
N LEU A 187 -11.40 -22.00 1.34
CA LEU A 187 -10.62 -20.77 1.31
C LEU A 187 -11.39 -19.63 2.00
N GLY A 188 -10.71 -18.77 2.74
CA GLY A 188 -11.38 -17.67 3.45
C GLY A 188 -10.42 -16.68 4.09
N LYS A 189 -10.88 -15.99 5.16
CA LYS A 189 -10.09 -14.94 5.85
C LYS A 189 -8.73 -15.43 6.35
N HIS A 190 -8.63 -16.69 6.78
CA HIS A 190 -7.38 -17.32 7.23
C HIS A 190 -6.34 -17.46 6.12
N CYS A 191 -6.74 -17.36 4.84
CA CYS A 191 -5.80 -17.35 3.73
C CYS A 191 -5.01 -16.05 3.65
N GLU A 192 -5.57 -14.93 4.16
CA GLU A 192 -5.00 -13.58 4.05
C GLU A 192 -4.53 -13.27 2.62
N PHE A 193 -5.36 -13.66 1.64
CA PHE A 193 -5.00 -13.65 0.23
C PHE A 193 -4.58 -12.25 -0.25
N LYS A 194 -3.43 -12.19 -0.93
CA LYS A 194 -2.79 -10.95 -1.41
C LYS A 194 -2.40 -9.93 -0.33
N LYS A 195 -2.40 -10.33 0.95
CA LYS A 195 -1.84 -9.50 2.03
C LYS A 195 -0.39 -9.91 2.34
N PRO A 196 0.41 -9.04 2.97
CA PRO A 196 1.75 -9.41 3.48
C PRO A 196 1.72 -10.60 4.45
N THR A 197 0.60 -10.80 5.15
CA THR A 197 0.36 -11.91 6.09
C THR A 197 -0.26 -13.15 5.44
N GLN A 198 -0.23 -13.26 4.09
CA GLN A 198 -0.78 -14.41 3.37
C GLN A 198 -0.30 -15.74 3.95
N CYS A 199 -1.22 -16.70 4.09
CA CYS A 199 -0.88 -18.05 4.50
C CYS A 199 0.25 -18.61 3.63
N LYS A 200 1.37 -18.98 4.27
CA LYS A 200 2.60 -19.47 3.58
C LYS A 200 2.37 -20.70 2.70
N TYR A 201 1.30 -21.44 2.93
CA TYR A 201 0.92 -22.62 2.16
C TYR A 201 -0.06 -22.33 1.03
N PHE A 202 -0.66 -21.13 0.98
CA PHE A 202 -1.74 -20.80 0.05
C PHE A 202 -1.34 -21.08 -1.40
N ASN A 203 -0.24 -20.49 -1.88
CA ASN A 203 0.16 -20.62 -3.29
C ASN A 203 0.58 -22.06 -3.68
N ARG A 204 1.02 -22.87 -2.71
CA ARG A 204 1.53 -24.24 -2.96
C ARG A 204 0.45 -25.31 -2.83
N ILE A 205 -0.51 -25.09 -1.92
CA ILE A 205 -1.51 -26.08 -1.54
C ILE A 205 -2.90 -25.58 -1.94
N CYS A 206 -3.53 -24.72 -1.15
CA CYS A 206 -4.97 -24.45 -1.28
C CYS A 206 -5.33 -23.63 -2.53
N GLY A 207 -4.45 -22.69 -2.93
CA GLY A 207 -4.62 -21.80 -4.06
C GLY A 207 -3.88 -22.23 -5.33
N ASN A 208 -3.26 -23.42 -5.35
CA ASN A 208 -2.47 -23.87 -6.51
C ASN A 208 -3.32 -24.05 -7.79
N LYS A 209 -4.62 -24.30 -7.62
CA LYS A 209 -5.61 -24.44 -8.69
C LYS A 209 -6.02 -23.12 -9.33
N ILE A 210 -5.68 -21.99 -8.72
CA ILE A 210 -6.04 -20.66 -9.24
C ILE A 210 -5.10 -20.31 -10.40
N PRO A 211 -5.63 -20.06 -11.61
CA PRO A 211 -4.83 -19.64 -12.76
C PRO A 211 -4.04 -18.37 -12.45
N LYS A 212 -2.79 -18.30 -12.93
CA LYS A 212 -1.94 -17.10 -12.77
C LYS A 212 -2.46 -15.90 -13.57
N GLU A 213 -3.10 -16.16 -14.70
CA GLU A 213 -3.69 -15.14 -15.56
C GLU A 213 -5.15 -15.49 -15.87
N ASN A 214 -5.97 -14.45 -16.00
CA ASN A 214 -7.38 -14.55 -16.35
C ASN A 214 -8.17 -15.51 -15.44
N SER A 215 -7.79 -15.56 -14.16
CA SER A 215 -8.59 -16.21 -13.12
C SER A 215 -9.88 -15.44 -12.85
N SER A 216 -10.87 -16.09 -12.24
CA SER A 216 -12.11 -15.43 -11.78
C SER A 216 -11.85 -14.26 -10.82
N LEU A 217 -10.67 -14.21 -10.20
CA LEU A 217 -10.22 -13.15 -9.30
C LEU A 217 -9.65 -11.92 -10.03
N ASN A 218 -9.56 -11.95 -11.36
CA ASN A 218 -8.97 -10.89 -12.19
C ASN A 218 -10.00 -9.95 -12.85
N TYR A 219 -11.29 -10.07 -12.55
CA TYR A 219 -12.22 -9.01 -12.94
C TYR A 219 -11.91 -7.69 -12.19
N LEU A 220 -12.01 -6.57 -12.90
CA LEU A 220 -11.80 -5.23 -12.33
C LEU A 220 -12.87 -4.94 -11.27
N ASN A 221 -12.52 -4.30 -10.17
CA ASN A 221 -13.50 -3.91 -9.12
C ASN A 221 -14.41 -5.07 -8.66
N ASN A 222 -13.90 -6.30 -8.63
CA ASN A 222 -14.66 -7.50 -8.24
C ASN A 222 -15.01 -7.58 -6.73
N GLY A 223 -14.69 -6.55 -5.94
CA GLY A 223 -15.06 -6.46 -4.52
C GLY A 223 -16.58 -6.47 -4.29
N HIS A 224 -17.35 -5.99 -5.28
CA HIS A 224 -18.81 -6.12 -5.26
C HIS A 224 -19.27 -7.56 -5.50
N GLY A 225 -18.47 -8.43 -6.16
CA GLY A 225 -18.87 -9.80 -6.47
C GLY A 225 -19.92 -9.92 -7.56
N PHE A 226 -20.29 -11.16 -7.84
CA PHE A 226 -21.23 -11.59 -8.88
C PHE A 226 -22.50 -12.13 -8.22
N LYS A 227 -23.67 -11.89 -8.83
CA LYS A 227 -24.97 -12.24 -8.25
C LYS A 227 -25.62 -13.34 -9.09
N ASP A 228 -26.02 -14.43 -8.45
CA ASP A 228 -26.76 -15.48 -9.14
C ASP A 228 -28.25 -15.12 -9.35
N GLU A 229 -28.97 -15.98 -10.07
CA GLU A 229 -30.40 -15.81 -10.36
C GLU A 229 -31.28 -15.77 -9.09
N LYS A 230 -30.81 -16.38 -7.99
CA LYS A 230 -31.50 -16.41 -6.68
C LYS A 230 -31.14 -15.22 -5.80
N GLY A 231 -30.15 -14.45 -6.21
CA GLY A 231 -29.65 -13.27 -5.53
C GLY A 231 -28.52 -13.48 -4.54
N ASN A 232 -27.92 -14.68 -4.50
CA ASN A 232 -26.71 -14.94 -3.73
C ASN A 232 -25.53 -14.23 -4.38
N ARG A 233 -24.63 -13.67 -3.55
CA ARG A 233 -23.48 -12.90 -4.01
C ARG A 233 -22.19 -13.65 -3.72
N TYR A 234 -21.38 -13.89 -4.76
CA TYR A 234 -20.10 -14.58 -4.69
C TYR A 234 -18.96 -13.62 -5.02
N LYS A 235 -17.92 -13.59 -4.18
CA LYS A 235 -16.77 -12.68 -4.37
C LYS A 235 -15.47 -13.30 -3.88
N GLY A 236 -14.36 -12.85 -4.46
CA GLY A 236 -13.02 -13.27 -4.03
C GLY A 236 -12.90 -14.80 -3.97
N LEU A 237 -12.39 -15.31 -2.85
CA LEU A 237 -12.14 -16.74 -2.66
C LEU A 237 -13.43 -17.59 -2.66
N ASP A 238 -14.61 -17.00 -2.44
CA ASP A 238 -15.88 -17.73 -2.54
C ASP A 238 -16.09 -18.29 -3.95
N LEU A 239 -15.67 -17.55 -4.99
CA LEU A 239 -15.74 -18.03 -6.38
C LEU A 239 -14.89 -19.29 -6.57
N ILE A 240 -13.71 -19.32 -5.98
CA ILE A 240 -12.79 -20.47 -6.06
C ILE A 240 -13.37 -21.67 -5.30
N ASN A 241 -13.97 -21.44 -4.14
CA ASN A 241 -14.65 -22.49 -3.37
C ASN A 241 -15.83 -23.11 -4.14
N GLN A 242 -16.52 -22.32 -4.96
CA GLN A 242 -17.60 -22.80 -5.83
C GLN A 242 -17.10 -23.41 -7.15
N GLY A 243 -15.78 -23.48 -7.38
CA GLY A 243 -15.20 -24.08 -8.58
C GLY A 243 -15.03 -23.13 -9.77
N TYR A 244 -15.32 -21.83 -9.63
CA TYR A 244 -15.08 -20.83 -10.67
C TYR A 244 -13.62 -20.38 -10.65
N LEU A 245 -12.75 -21.05 -11.41
CA LEU A 245 -11.30 -20.79 -11.40
C LEU A 245 -10.89 -19.70 -12.40
N ASN A 246 -11.49 -19.69 -13.57
CA ASN A 246 -11.20 -18.78 -14.69
C ASN A 246 -12.28 -17.70 -14.82
N MET A 247 -11.94 -16.59 -15.50
CA MET A 247 -12.92 -15.52 -15.79
C MET A 247 -14.13 -16.03 -16.59
N LEU A 248 -13.93 -17.01 -17.47
CA LEU A 248 -14.99 -17.56 -18.33
C LEU A 248 -15.91 -18.55 -17.60
N ASP A 249 -15.47 -19.09 -16.46
CA ASP A 249 -16.24 -20.07 -15.67
C ASP A 249 -17.45 -19.40 -15.00
N ILE A 250 -17.36 -18.09 -14.70
CA ILE A 250 -18.48 -17.33 -14.13
C ILE A 250 -19.62 -17.26 -15.17
N PRO A 251 -20.87 -17.59 -14.80
CA PRO A 251 -22.03 -17.48 -15.68
C PRO A 251 -22.21 -16.05 -16.19
N GLU A 252 -22.58 -15.91 -17.46
CA GLU A 252 -22.70 -14.60 -18.13
C GLU A 252 -23.84 -13.77 -17.54
N GLU A 253 -24.89 -14.46 -17.10
CA GLU A 253 -26.10 -13.92 -16.48
C GLU A 253 -25.81 -13.23 -15.13
N TRP A 254 -24.67 -13.56 -14.51
CA TRP A 254 -24.26 -12.97 -13.23
C TRP A 254 -23.47 -11.66 -13.40
N ILE A 255 -23.10 -11.32 -14.64
CA ILE A 255 -22.25 -10.17 -14.96
C ILE A 255 -23.13 -8.95 -15.23
N THR A 256 -23.11 -7.99 -14.31
CA THR A 256 -23.87 -6.74 -14.43
C THR A 256 -23.04 -5.54 -14.87
N SER A 257 -21.71 -5.64 -14.83
CA SER A 257 -20.82 -4.55 -15.20
C SER A 257 -20.43 -4.60 -16.68
N ASN A 258 -20.66 -3.51 -17.41
CA ASN A 258 -20.19 -3.36 -18.79
C ASN A 258 -18.67 -3.56 -18.92
N ASN A 259 -17.88 -3.12 -17.93
CA ASN A 259 -16.44 -3.32 -17.93
C ASN A 259 -16.07 -4.81 -17.78
N HIS A 260 -16.84 -5.59 -17.00
CA HIS A 260 -16.63 -7.04 -16.91
C HIS A 260 -16.97 -7.74 -18.23
N ILE A 261 -18.06 -7.33 -18.90
CA ILE A 261 -18.40 -7.84 -20.24
C ILE A 261 -17.25 -7.58 -21.20
N ILE A 262 -16.71 -6.36 -21.23
CA ILE A 262 -15.53 -6.02 -22.06
C ILE A 262 -14.35 -6.94 -21.75
N GLN A 263 -14.04 -7.19 -20.46
CA GLN A 263 -12.94 -8.08 -20.10
C GLN A 263 -13.17 -9.53 -20.55
N ARG A 264 -14.40 -10.04 -20.36
CA ARG A 264 -14.81 -11.38 -20.73
C ARG A 264 -14.71 -11.56 -22.24
N ASP A 265 -15.25 -10.63 -23.02
CA ASP A 265 -15.26 -10.66 -24.47
C ASP A 265 -13.85 -10.59 -25.04
N ALA A 266 -13.01 -9.71 -24.51
CA ALA A 266 -11.62 -9.63 -24.95
C ALA A 266 -10.87 -10.95 -24.74
N LEU A 267 -11.17 -11.67 -23.65
CA LEU A 267 -10.60 -12.99 -23.37
C LEU A 267 -11.20 -14.10 -24.24
N ARG A 268 -12.52 -14.09 -24.43
CA ARG A 268 -13.29 -15.08 -25.19
C ARG A 268 -12.94 -15.03 -26.68
N PHE A 269 -12.93 -13.83 -27.25
CA PHE A 269 -12.70 -13.62 -28.69
C PHE A 269 -11.24 -13.32 -29.03
N LYS A 270 -10.36 -13.21 -28.03
CA LYS A 270 -8.93 -12.87 -28.20
C LYS A 270 -8.73 -11.58 -29.01
N LYS A 271 -9.66 -10.63 -28.87
CA LYS A 271 -9.64 -9.34 -29.56
C LYS A 271 -9.64 -8.20 -28.53
N PRO A 272 -8.73 -7.22 -28.64
CA PRO A 272 -8.77 -6.08 -27.72
C PRO A 272 -10.06 -5.27 -27.91
N TYR A 273 -10.57 -4.74 -26.80
CA TYR A 273 -11.54 -3.65 -26.82
C TYR A 273 -10.82 -2.32 -26.95
N ILE A 274 -11.31 -1.44 -27.83
CA ILE A 274 -10.69 -0.14 -28.12
C ILE A 274 -11.80 0.89 -28.34
N ASN A 275 -11.81 1.96 -27.54
CA ASN A 275 -12.61 3.15 -27.77
C ASN A 275 -11.73 4.23 -28.42
N LYS A 276 -11.66 4.22 -29.75
CA LYS A 276 -10.77 5.11 -30.52
C LYS A 276 -11.10 6.59 -30.28
N GLU A 277 -12.38 6.95 -30.21
CA GLU A 277 -12.84 8.32 -30.02
C GLU A 277 -12.36 8.90 -28.68
N LYS A 278 -12.58 8.18 -27.59
CA LYS A 278 -12.13 8.62 -26.25
C LYS A 278 -10.61 8.75 -26.18
N ILE A 279 -9.87 7.81 -26.75
CA ILE A 279 -8.40 7.85 -26.78
C ILE A 279 -7.90 9.04 -27.59
N ARG A 280 -8.45 9.30 -28.78
CA ARG A 280 -8.10 10.49 -29.60
C ARG A 280 -8.36 11.79 -28.87
N LEU A 281 -9.52 11.90 -28.22
CA LEU A 281 -9.89 13.10 -27.47
C LEU A 281 -8.87 13.41 -26.38
N MET A 282 -8.44 12.41 -25.60
CA MET A 282 -7.40 12.59 -24.59
C MET A 282 -6.02 12.86 -25.20
N LEU A 283 -5.67 12.25 -26.33
CA LEU A 283 -4.37 12.51 -26.98
C LEU A 283 -4.29 13.97 -27.45
N ASN A 284 -5.41 14.51 -27.94
CA ASN A 284 -5.51 15.89 -28.41
C ASN A 284 -5.54 16.93 -27.27
N SER A 285 -5.78 16.51 -26.02
CA SER A 285 -5.74 17.42 -24.86
C SER A 285 -4.36 17.56 -24.23
N LEU A 286 -3.37 16.76 -24.65
CA LEU A 286 -2.00 16.85 -24.16
C LEU A 286 -1.25 18.04 -24.76
N ASN A 287 -0.54 18.79 -23.92
CA ASN A 287 0.32 19.90 -24.32
C ASN A 287 1.78 19.43 -24.36
N TYR A 288 2.49 19.71 -25.45
CA TYR A 288 3.91 19.38 -25.60
C TYR A 288 4.83 20.50 -25.09
N PRO A 289 6.03 20.17 -24.57
CA PRO A 289 6.58 18.82 -24.42
C PRO A 289 5.83 18.00 -23.36
N ILE A 290 5.82 16.67 -23.51
CA ILE A 290 5.33 15.76 -22.49
C ILE A 290 6.52 15.32 -21.64
N TYR A 291 6.39 15.47 -20.33
CA TYR A 291 7.37 15.09 -19.32
C TYR A 291 6.94 13.77 -18.69
N HIS A 292 7.49 12.65 -19.18
CA HIS A 292 7.22 11.31 -18.65
C HIS A 292 8.05 11.12 -17.38
N LEU A 293 7.44 11.28 -16.21
CA LEU A 293 8.12 11.29 -14.91
C LEU A 293 7.79 10.04 -14.09
N ASP A 294 8.80 9.51 -13.40
CA ASP A 294 8.65 8.50 -12.37
C ASP A 294 9.61 8.80 -11.21
N PHE A 295 9.21 8.44 -9.99
CA PHE A 295 10.04 8.57 -8.79
C PHE A 295 10.20 7.21 -8.12
N GLU A 296 11.43 6.84 -7.76
CA GLU A 296 11.65 5.84 -6.71
C GLU A 296 11.81 6.50 -5.35
N THR A 297 11.18 5.91 -4.34
CA THR A 297 11.04 6.49 -3.00
C THR A 297 11.33 5.48 -1.92
N PHE A 298 11.75 5.95 -0.75
CA PHE A 298 12.04 5.10 0.40
C PHE A 298 11.17 5.46 1.61
N PRO A 299 10.09 4.71 1.89
CA PRO A 299 9.25 4.88 3.07
C PRO A 299 9.91 4.30 4.32
N CYS A 300 10.97 4.93 4.79
CA CYS A 300 11.68 4.50 6.00
C CYS A 300 10.74 4.61 7.23
N PRO A 301 10.64 3.57 8.10
CA PRO A 301 9.79 3.63 9.29
C PRO A 301 10.11 4.83 10.18
N LEU A 302 11.39 5.13 10.38
CA LEU A 302 11.86 6.30 11.11
C LEU A 302 12.25 7.41 10.12
N PRO A 303 11.92 8.68 10.40
CA PRO A 303 12.36 9.82 9.58
C PRO A 303 13.89 9.86 9.47
N ARG A 304 14.41 10.08 8.26
CA ARG A 304 15.85 10.19 8.00
C ARG A 304 16.29 11.64 7.87
N TYR A 305 15.43 12.47 7.27
CA TYR A 305 15.76 13.85 6.92
C TYR A 305 14.78 14.87 7.49
N ARG A 306 15.23 16.12 7.60
CA ARG A 306 14.38 17.24 8.04
C ARG A 306 13.07 17.28 7.27
N GLY A 307 11.97 17.48 7.99
CA GLY A 307 10.61 17.55 7.46
C GLY A 307 9.94 16.20 7.21
N GLU A 308 10.66 15.08 7.37
CA GLU A 308 10.06 13.76 7.23
C GLU A 308 9.23 13.36 8.46
N LYS A 309 8.23 12.52 8.19
CA LYS A 309 7.44 11.80 9.18
C LYS A 309 7.72 10.31 9.03
N CYS A 310 7.27 9.52 10.00
CA CYS A 310 7.37 8.07 9.92
C CYS A 310 6.71 7.55 8.62
N TYR A 311 7.44 6.74 7.84
CA TYR A 311 7.05 6.25 6.51
C TYR A 311 6.83 7.33 5.43
N THR A 312 7.42 8.52 5.55
CA THR A 312 7.45 9.48 4.44
C THR A 312 8.08 8.81 3.21
N GLN A 313 7.37 8.87 2.07
CA GLN A 313 7.81 8.36 0.77
C GLN A 313 8.83 9.31 0.15
N SER A 314 10.02 9.35 0.72
CA SER A 314 11.05 10.31 0.36
C SER A 314 11.73 9.92 -0.97
N PRO A 315 11.67 10.75 -2.03
CA PRO A 315 12.31 10.44 -3.30
C PRO A 315 13.82 10.40 -3.17
N PHE A 316 14.43 9.32 -3.66
CA PHE A 316 15.88 9.23 -3.81
C PHE A 316 16.28 9.20 -5.29
N GLU A 317 15.33 9.06 -6.19
CA GLU A 317 15.54 8.97 -7.63
C GLU A 317 14.39 9.64 -8.36
N PHE A 318 14.67 10.26 -9.51
CA PHE A 318 13.67 10.45 -10.55
C PHE A 318 14.25 10.10 -11.91
N SER A 319 13.38 9.58 -12.77
CA SER A 319 13.63 9.38 -14.18
C SER A 319 12.66 10.25 -14.97
N LEU A 320 13.16 10.90 -16.03
CA LEU A 320 12.39 11.83 -16.84
C LEU A 320 12.72 11.61 -18.32
N HIS A 321 11.73 11.25 -19.13
CA HIS A 321 11.82 11.37 -20.60
C HIS A 321 11.08 12.61 -21.08
N ILE A 322 11.70 13.39 -21.97
CA ILE A 322 11.10 14.60 -22.55
C ILE A 322 10.71 14.33 -24.00
N GLU A 323 9.41 14.17 -24.25
CA GLU A 323 8.87 14.01 -25.59
C GLU A 323 8.48 15.38 -26.15
N THR A 324 9.25 15.87 -27.14
CA THR A 324 9.14 17.27 -27.63
C THR A 324 7.94 17.51 -28.54
N SER A 325 7.50 16.48 -29.26
CA SER A 325 6.33 16.48 -30.13
C SER A 325 5.82 15.04 -30.29
N PRO A 326 4.61 14.79 -30.84
CA PRO A 326 4.03 13.45 -30.89
C PRO A 326 4.97 12.40 -31.50
N GLY A 327 5.45 11.46 -30.68
CA GLY A 327 6.35 10.37 -31.05
C GLY A 327 7.83 10.75 -31.18
N VAL A 328 8.22 11.98 -30.86
CA VAL A 328 9.61 12.46 -30.94
C VAL A 328 10.25 12.44 -29.55
N CYS A 329 10.84 11.29 -29.22
CA CYS A 329 11.58 11.02 -27.99
C CYS A 329 12.54 9.86 -28.25
N ASP A 330 13.82 10.04 -27.95
CA ASP A 330 14.87 9.02 -27.98
C ASP A 330 15.07 8.42 -26.58
N LYS A 331 15.23 7.09 -26.53
CA LYS A 331 15.34 6.34 -25.28
C LYS A 331 16.52 6.80 -24.40
N ASP A 332 17.64 7.16 -25.00
CA ASP A 332 18.87 7.43 -24.25
C ASP A 332 19.20 8.93 -24.23
N LYS A 333 18.91 9.67 -25.31
CA LYS A 333 19.27 11.09 -25.42
C LYS A 333 18.28 12.03 -24.75
N ASP A 334 17.01 11.66 -24.71
CA ASP A 334 15.94 12.48 -24.13
C ASP A 334 15.58 12.05 -22.70
N ASN A 335 16.35 11.13 -22.11
CA ASN A 335 16.23 10.70 -20.73
C ASN A 335 17.18 11.46 -19.79
N TYR A 336 16.66 11.86 -18.64
CA TYR A 336 17.39 12.52 -17.58
C TYR A 336 17.08 11.79 -16.27
N ILE A 337 18.13 11.42 -15.54
CA ILE A 337 18.00 10.71 -14.26
C ILE A 337 18.75 11.46 -13.18
N PHE A 338 18.10 11.61 -12.04
CA PHE A 338 18.74 11.87 -10.77
C PHE A 338 18.65 10.60 -9.92
N LEU A 339 19.76 10.17 -9.31
CA LEU A 339 19.78 9.06 -8.36
C LEU A 339 20.75 9.42 -7.24
N ALA A 340 20.23 9.48 -6.00
CA ALA A 340 21.02 9.75 -4.81
C ALA A 340 22.19 8.77 -4.74
N SER A 341 23.38 9.30 -4.46
CA SER A 341 24.62 8.52 -4.40
C SER A 341 24.93 7.98 -3.01
N SER A 342 24.21 8.47 -2.01
CA SER A 342 24.41 8.16 -0.59
C SER A 342 23.10 8.22 0.19
N HIS A 343 23.20 8.02 1.50
CA HIS A 343 22.12 8.28 2.44
C HIS A 343 22.14 9.70 3.02
N GLU A 344 22.99 10.60 2.54
CA GLU A 344 22.87 12.03 2.85
C GLU A 344 21.59 12.62 2.23
N ASP A 345 21.12 13.76 2.74
CA ASP A 345 19.92 14.44 2.20
C ASP A 345 20.21 15.11 0.85
N GLU A 346 20.10 14.34 -0.23
CA GLU A 346 20.30 14.81 -1.61
C GLU A 346 19.00 15.32 -2.28
N ARG A 347 17.90 15.48 -1.51
CA ARG A 347 16.58 15.83 -2.07
C ARG A 347 16.52 17.26 -2.62
N GLU A 348 17.35 18.16 -2.12
CA GLU A 348 17.43 19.52 -2.67
C GLU A 348 18.03 19.50 -4.09
N GLU A 349 19.09 18.73 -4.32
CA GLU A 349 19.71 18.58 -5.63
C GLU A 349 18.76 17.87 -6.61
N LEU A 350 18.00 16.89 -6.14
CA LEU A 350 16.91 16.26 -6.88
C LEU A 350 15.89 17.31 -7.37
N VAL A 351 15.39 18.15 -6.45
CA VAL A 351 14.40 19.21 -6.76
C VAL A 351 14.97 20.22 -7.73
N LYS A 352 16.20 20.68 -7.50
CA LYS A 352 16.89 21.63 -8.37
C LYS A 352 16.98 21.09 -9.79
N LYS A 353 17.38 19.82 -9.95
CA LYS A 353 17.48 19.18 -11.26
C LYS A 353 16.12 19.06 -11.95
N LEU A 354 15.07 18.74 -11.21
CA LEU A 354 13.71 18.69 -11.76
C LEU A 354 13.25 20.06 -12.28
N CYS A 355 13.50 21.13 -11.53
CA CYS A 355 13.17 22.51 -11.91
C CYS A 355 14.02 23.05 -13.06
N GLU A 356 15.26 22.58 -13.25
CA GLU A 356 16.08 22.89 -14.42
C GLU A 356 15.53 22.27 -15.71
N LEU A 357 14.98 21.05 -15.63
CA LEU A 357 14.61 20.24 -16.78
C LEU A 357 13.16 20.48 -17.25
N ILE A 358 12.24 20.73 -16.33
CA ILE A 358 10.82 20.89 -16.65
C ILE A 358 10.46 22.36 -16.80
N ASN A 359 10.03 22.76 -17.99
CA ASN A 359 9.43 24.07 -18.19
C ASN A 359 8.08 24.13 -17.47
N ASN A 360 8.03 24.87 -16.36
CA ASN A 360 6.87 24.93 -15.49
C ASN A 360 5.69 25.79 -16.05
N ASP A 361 5.88 26.47 -17.18
CA ASP A 361 4.84 27.26 -17.85
C ASP A 361 4.27 26.56 -19.10
N LYS A 362 4.86 25.44 -19.55
CA LYS A 362 4.45 24.73 -20.76
C LYS A 362 4.72 23.23 -20.72
N GLY A 363 3.72 22.46 -21.14
CA GLY A 363 3.84 21.03 -21.36
C GLY A 363 2.83 20.24 -20.54
N THR A 364 3.01 18.93 -20.46
CA THR A 364 2.17 18.04 -19.65
C THR A 364 3.06 17.07 -18.89
N LEU A 365 2.95 17.08 -17.57
CA LEU A 365 3.49 16.04 -16.71
C LEU A 365 2.68 14.76 -16.89
N LEU A 366 3.27 13.72 -17.48
CA LEU A 366 2.64 12.43 -17.67
C LEU A 366 3.33 11.42 -16.75
N ALA A 367 2.54 10.69 -15.97
CA ALA A 367 3.02 9.56 -15.20
C ALA A 367 1.97 8.46 -15.18
N GLN A 368 2.38 7.25 -14.84
CA GLN A 368 1.45 6.16 -14.57
C GLN A 368 1.00 6.25 -13.11
N ASN A 369 -0.29 6.44 -12.86
CA ASN A 369 -0.80 6.72 -11.51
C ASN A 369 -0.28 8.06 -10.95
N VAL A 370 -0.36 9.11 -11.77
CA VAL A 370 0.19 10.47 -11.57
C VAL A 370 -0.09 11.10 -10.21
N SER A 371 -1.12 10.64 -9.50
CA SER A 371 -1.41 11.07 -8.13
C SER A 371 -0.23 10.87 -7.16
N PHE A 372 0.60 9.83 -7.38
CA PHE A 372 1.77 9.56 -6.55
C PHE A 372 2.86 10.61 -6.77
N GLU A 373 3.27 10.83 -8.02
CA GLU A 373 4.32 11.78 -8.40
C GLU A 373 3.94 13.21 -8.00
N ARG A 374 2.66 13.56 -8.19
CA ARG A 374 2.10 14.85 -7.73
C ARG A 374 2.15 15.01 -6.22
N GLY A 375 1.91 13.92 -5.48
CA GLY A 375 2.05 13.88 -4.03
C GLY A 375 3.49 14.20 -3.62
N ARG A 376 4.48 13.54 -4.25
CA ARG A 376 5.91 13.77 -4.01
C ARG A 376 6.32 15.19 -4.33
N ILE A 377 5.92 15.74 -5.48
CA ILE A 377 6.22 17.13 -5.86
C ILE A 377 5.65 18.12 -4.85
N LYS A 378 4.42 17.89 -4.36
CA LYS A 378 3.81 18.76 -3.35
C LYS A 378 4.54 18.70 -2.01
N GLU A 379 4.90 17.50 -1.55
CA GLU A 379 5.67 17.30 -0.31
C GLU A 379 7.05 17.98 -0.41
N LEU A 380 7.76 17.80 -1.53
CA LEU A 380 9.03 18.50 -1.78
C LEU A 380 8.88 20.02 -1.79
N ALA A 381 7.76 20.56 -2.30
CA ALA A 381 7.47 22.00 -2.28
C ALA A 381 7.22 22.56 -0.88
N GLU A 382 6.80 21.71 0.07
CA GLU A 382 6.67 22.07 1.49
C GLU A 382 8.03 22.02 2.20
N VAL A 383 8.87 21.04 1.86
CA VAL A 383 10.23 20.88 2.44
C VAL A 383 11.22 21.94 1.95
N PHE A 384 11.15 22.31 0.66
CA PHE A 384 12.06 23.28 0.02
C PHE A 384 11.31 24.52 -0.52
N PRO A 385 10.96 25.48 0.35
CA PRO A 385 10.16 26.65 -0.03
C PRO A 385 10.74 27.48 -1.19
N GLN A 386 12.07 27.49 -1.36
CA GLN A 386 12.75 28.21 -2.43
C GLN A 386 12.42 27.69 -3.85
N TYR A 387 11.97 26.43 -3.97
CA TYR A 387 11.54 25.83 -5.25
C TYR A 387 10.01 25.69 -5.36
N LYS A 388 9.27 26.13 -4.33
CA LYS A 388 7.82 25.89 -4.20
C LYS A 388 7.03 26.33 -5.43
N ASP A 389 7.27 27.54 -5.93
CA ASP A 389 6.54 28.08 -7.07
C ASP A 389 6.77 27.26 -8.34
N CYS A 390 8.03 26.85 -8.59
CA CYS A 390 8.37 25.96 -9.69
C CYS A 390 7.64 24.61 -9.56
N LEU A 391 7.76 23.95 -8.42
CA LEU A 391 7.17 22.63 -8.17
C LEU A 391 5.64 22.65 -8.25
N LEU A 392 4.99 23.67 -7.68
CA LEU A 392 3.53 23.78 -7.72
C LEU A 392 3.01 24.04 -9.13
N LYS A 393 3.75 24.78 -9.97
CA LYS A 393 3.41 24.95 -11.39
C LYS A 393 3.54 23.65 -12.17
N ILE A 394 4.62 22.88 -11.97
CA ILE A 394 4.75 21.52 -12.54
C ILE A 394 3.54 20.65 -12.16
N ASN A 395 3.08 20.77 -10.92
CA ASN A 395 1.96 20.00 -10.37
C ASN A 395 0.55 20.41 -10.88
N GLN A 396 0.44 21.48 -11.67
CA GLN A 396 -0.84 21.97 -12.22
C GLN A 396 -1.19 21.33 -13.57
N ASN A 397 -0.20 21.07 -14.43
CA ASN A 397 -0.41 20.59 -15.80
C ASN A 397 -0.01 19.12 -15.92
N TYR A 398 -0.90 18.22 -15.49
CA TYR A 398 -0.62 16.79 -15.46
C TYR A 398 -1.67 15.96 -16.19
N PHE A 399 -1.30 14.75 -16.56
CA PHE A 399 -2.22 13.75 -17.08
C PHE A 399 -1.78 12.35 -16.63
N ASP A 400 -2.74 11.47 -16.34
CA ASP A 400 -2.43 10.08 -15.96
C ASP A 400 -2.45 9.19 -17.20
N LEU A 401 -1.34 8.51 -17.48
CA LEU A 401 -1.25 7.54 -18.57
C LEU A 401 -2.33 6.45 -18.46
N ILE A 402 -2.70 6.08 -17.23
CA ILE A 402 -3.69 5.02 -17.00
C ILE A 402 -5.07 5.38 -17.57
N TYR A 403 -5.40 6.67 -17.71
CA TYR A 403 -6.70 7.10 -18.22
C TYR A 403 -6.89 6.78 -19.71
N PHE A 404 -5.80 6.67 -20.48
CA PHE A 404 -5.87 6.18 -21.85
C PHE A 404 -6.38 4.74 -21.95
N LEU A 405 -6.18 3.95 -20.90
CA LEU A 405 -6.54 2.53 -20.87
C LEU A 405 -7.83 2.31 -20.07
N ARG A 406 -7.92 2.92 -18.89
CA ARG A 406 -9.12 2.97 -18.06
C ARG A 406 -10.04 4.08 -18.55
N SER A 407 -10.70 4.79 -17.64
CA SER A 407 -11.48 5.97 -17.95
C SER A 407 -11.13 7.08 -16.98
N ASN A 408 -11.24 8.32 -17.43
CA ASN A 408 -11.29 9.51 -16.59
C ASN A 408 -12.72 10.05 -16.66
N THR A 409 -13.56 9.63 -15.71
CA THR A 409 -15.00 9.95 -15.73
C THR A 409 -15.25 11.46 -15.76
N ASP A 410 -14.56 12.22 -14.90
CA ASP A 410 -14.73 13.68 -14.83
C ASP A 410 -14.34 14.37 -16.15
N PHE A 411 -13.23 13.93 -16.77
CA PHE A 411 -12.81 14.43 -18.07
C PHE A 411 -13.88 14.17 -19.14
N PHE A 412 -14.42 12.95 -19.24
CA PHE A 412 -15.41 12.64 -20.27
C PHE A 412 -16.76 13.32 -20.03
N LEU A 413 -17.21 13.43 -18.77
CA LEU A 413 -18.40 14.21 -18.42
C LEU A 413 -18.26 15.67 -18.85
N ALA A 414 -17.10 16.29 -18.59
CA ALA A 414 -16.80 17.66 -19.01
C ALA A 414 -16.78 17.84 -20.55
N HIS A 415 -16.64 16.75 -21.30
CA HIS A 415 -16.68 16.72 -22.77
C HIS A 415 -18.00 16.18 -23.32
N GLY A 416 -19.07 16.15 -22.52
CA GLY A 416 -20.43 15.84 -22.97
C GLY A 416 -20.75 14.36 -23.12
N TYR A 417 -19.96 13.46 -22.54
CA TYR A 417 -20.32 12.05 -22.47
C TYR A 417 -21.34 11.81 -21.35
N GLU A 418 -22.28 10.91 -21.59
CA GLU A 418 -23.19 10.40 -20.56
C GLU A 418 -22.43 9.58 -19.51
N GLU A 419 -22.97 9.50 -18.29
CA GLU A 419 -22.31 8.90 -17.12
C GLU A 419 -21.83 7.45 -17.35
N ASP A 420 -22.64 6.63 -18.02
CA ASP A 420 -22.30 5.23 -18.28
C ASP A 420 -21.14 5.08 -19.27
N GLU A 421 -21.09 5.90 -20.33
CA GLU A 421 -19.99 5.89 -21.30
C GLU A 421 -18.73 6.57 -20.72
N ALA A 422 -18.90 7.57 -19.85
CA ALA A 422 -17.81 8.21 -19.12
C ALA A 422 -17.12 7.25 -18.12
N LYS A 423 -17.82 6.25 -17.59
CA LYS A 423 -17.23 5.21 -16.70
C LYS A 423 -16.61 4.02 -17.43
N LYS A 424 -16.97 3.84 -18.71
CA LYS A 424 -16.51 2.73 -19.53
C LYS A 424 -15.01 2.85 -19.83
N ILE A 425 -14.27 1.75 -19.66
CA ILE A 425 -12.83 1.70 -19.98
C ILE A 425 -12.57 2.01 -21.46
N ASN A 426 -11.39 2.52 -21.76
CA ASN A 426 -11.01 2.96 -23.11
C ASN A 426 -10.28 1.88 -23.91
N PHE A 427 -9.52 1.02 -23.24
CA PHE A 427 -8.78 -0.07 -23.86
C PHE A 427 -8.66 -1.27 -22.94
N TYR A 428 -8.82 -2.48 -23.49
CA TYR A 428 -8.52 -3.70 -22.74
C TYR A 428 -8.05 -4.82 -23.66
N HIS A 429 -6.98 -5.50 -23.25
CA HIS A 429 -6.45 -6.69 -23.90
C HIS A 429 -6.38 -7.85 -22.90
N HIS A 430 -6.70 -9.08 -23.31
CA HIS A 430 -6.78 -10.22 -22.39
C HIS A 430 -5.46 -10.54 -21.65
N LYS A 431 -4.30 -10.20 -22.22
CA LYS A 431 -2.98 -10.32 -21.55
C LYS A 431 -2.83 -9.41 -20.31
N MET A 432 -3.66 -8.38 -20.19
CA MET A 432 -3.66 -7.48 -19.04
C MET A 432 -4.20 -8.17 -17.77
N SER A 433 -5.05 -9.19 -17.92
CA SER A 433 -5.54 -10.04 -16.81
C SER A 433 -6.02 -9.22 -15.60
N GLY A 434 -6.84 -8.20 -15.84
CA GLY A 434 -7.40 -7.35 -14.78
C GLY A 434 -6.46 -6.30 -14.19
N SER A 435 -5.24 -6.18 -14.69
CA SER A 435 -4.27 -5.19 -14.21
C SER A 435 -3.97 -4.17 -15.30
N TYR A 436 -3.78 -2.92 -14.89
CA TYR A 436 -3.34 -1.83 -15.76
C TYR A 436 -1.94 -1.32 -15.38
N SER A 437 -1.20 -2.07 -14.55
CA SER A 437 0.20 -1.73 -14.25
C SER A 437 1.02 -1.71 -15.55
N ILE A 438 2.05 -0.85 -15.60
CA ILE A 438 2.95 -0.75 -16.77
C ILE A 438 3.46 -2.13 -17.21
N LYS A 439 3.85 -2.99 -16.27
CA LYS A 439 4.36 -4.35 -16.56
C LYS A 439 3.36 -5.27 -17.24
N LYS A 440 2.06 -5.02 -17.08
CA LYS A 440 0.98 -5.77 -17.76
C LYS A 440 0.49 -5.08 -19.03
N THR A 441 0.63 -3.76 -19.12
CA THR A 441 0.22 -2.98 -20.28
C THR A 441 1.30 -2.94 -21.37
N LEU A 442 2.56 -2.69 -21.03
CA LEU A 442 3.66 -2.51 -21.98
C LEU A 442 3.79 -3.66 -23.00
N PRO A 443 3.72 -4.95 -22.60
CA PRO A 443 3.84 -6.07 -23.54
C PRO A 443 2.67 -6.22 -24.52
N VAL A 444 1.60 -5.44 -24.33
CA VAL A 444 0.47 -5.39 -25.27
C VAL A 444 0.79 -4.48 -26.46
N PHE A 445 1.59 -3.46 -26.25
CA PHE A 445 1.95 -2.46 -27.26
C PHE A 445 3.32 -2.72 -27.89
N THR A 446 4.23 -3.39 -27.17
CA THR A 446 5.61 -3.60 -27.60
C THR A 446 6.14 -4.98 -27.18
N ASN A 447 7.33 -5.33 -27.65
CA ASN A 447 8.09 -6.49 -27.16
C ASN A 447 8.97 -6.15 -25.94
N LEU A 448 8.93 -4.91 -25.45
CA LEU A 448 9.73 -4.47 -24.30
C LEU A 448 9.22 -5.12 -23.02
N ASN A 449 10.16 -5.52 -22.17
CA ASN A 449 9.88 -6.11 -20.87
C ASN A 449 11.08 -5.92 -19.91
N TYR A 450 10.87 -6.26 -18.65
CA TYR A 450 11.84 -6.08 -17.55
C TYR A 450 12.66 -7.35 -17.27
N ALA A 451 12.51 -8.42 -18.05
CA ALA A 451 13.05 -9.74 -17.70
C ALA A 451 14.58 -9.78 -17.69
N ASN A 452 15.21 -8.96 -18.54
CA ASN A 452 16.65 -8.89 -18.74
C ASN A 452 17.35 -7.81 -17.90
N LEU A 453 16.61 -7.12 -17.01
CA LEU A 453 17.20 -6.15 -16.09
C LEU A 453 17.66 -6.85 -14.82
N ASP A 454 18.75 -6.35 -14.22
CA ASP A 454 19.24 -6.85 -12.93
C ASP A 454 18.28 -6.47 -11.80
N ILE A 455 17.68 -5.27 -11.88
CA ILE A 455 16.63 -4.78 -10.98
C ILE A 455 15.32 -4.77 -11.75
N LYS A 456 14.30 -5.43 -11.20
CA LYS A 456 13.07 -5.75 -11.94
C LYS A 456 11.84 -5.06 -11.38
N ASN A 457 11.91 -4.44 -10.20
CA ASN A 457 10.80 -3.75 -9.56
C ASN A 457 11.23 -2.78 -8.45
N GLY A 458 10.33 -1.85 -8.10
CA GLY A 458 10.54 -0.85 -7.05
C GLY A 458 10.94 -1.42 -5.68
N THR A 459 10.48 -2.62 -5.30
CA THR A 459 10.93 -3.23 -4.03
C THR A 459 12.41 -3.61 -4.09
N GLU A 460 12.87 -4.18 -5.21
CA GLU A 460 14.29 -4.45 -5.41
C GLU A 460 15.08 -3.14 -5.45
N ALA A 461 14.58 -2.11 -6.17
CA ALA A 461 15.24 -0.81 -6.22
C ALA A 461 15.42 -0.17 -4.83
N LEU A 462 14.38 -0.22 -4.00
CA LEU A 462 14.43 0.23 -2.61
C LEU A 462 15.45 -0.55 -1.79
N VAL A 463 15.47 -1.89 -1.91
CA VAL A 463 16.41 -2.75 -1.16
C VAL A 463 17.86 -2.47 -1.56
N GLU A 464 18.13 -2.26 -2.85
CA GLU A 464 19.47 -1.92 -3.33
C GLU A 464 19.91 -0.55 -2.79
N TYR A 465 19.05 0.48 -2.87
CA TYR A 465 19.32 1.80 -2.29
C TYR A 465 19.61 1.71 -0.78
N ALA A 466 18.75 1.02 -0.02
CA ALA A 466 18.91 0.87 1.43
C ALA A 466 20.19 0.12 1.84
N ASN A 467 20.82 -0.61 0.91
CA ASN A 467 22.03 -1.40 1.17
C ASN A 467 23.34 -0.71 0.75
N TYR A 468 23.31 0.52 0.20
CA TYR A 468 24.51 1.19 -0.31
C TYR A 468 25.71 1.18 0.63
N GLU A 469 25.50 1.44 1.93
CA GLU A 469 26.57 1.47 2.94
C GLU A 469 27.24 0.10 3.19
N ASN A 470 26.57 -0.99 2.82
CA ASN A 470 27.08 -2.35 2.98
C ASN A 470 27.80 -2.86 1.72
N MET A 471 27.83 -2.07 0.64
CA MET A 471 28.45 -2.45 -0.64
C MET A 471 29.91 -1.98 -0.70
N ASN A 472 30.75 -2.75 -1.38
CA ASN A 472 32.05 -2.24 -1.82
C ASN A 472 31.88 -1.36 -3.08
N GLU A 473 32.94 -0.65 -3.49
CA GLU A 473 32.88 0.30 -4.60
C GLU A 473 32.47 -0.34 -5.95
N GLU A 474 32.92 -1.56 -6.24
CA GLU A 474 32.57 -2.26 -7.47
C GLU A 474 31.09 -2.65 -7.48
N GLU A 475 30.61 -3.22 -6.37
CA GLU A 475 29.21 -3.61 -6.18
C GLU A 475 28.29 -2.40 -6.23
N PHE A 476 28.64 -1.32 -5.52
CA PHE A 476 27.90 -0.05 -5.55
C PHE A 476 27.75 0.45 -6.98
N ASN A 477 28.85 0.58 -7.73
CA ASN A 477 28.81 1.08 -9.10
C ASN A 477 27.96 0.18 -10.02
N LEU A 478 28.02 -1.13 -9.86
CA LEU A 478 27.20 -2.07 -10.63
C LEU A 478 25.71 -1.88 -10.33
N LYS A 479 25.33 -1.85 -9.05
CA LYS A 479 23.94 -1.69 -8.61
C LYS A 479 23.37 -0.32 -8.91
N TYR A 480 24.17 0.73 -8.72
CA TYR A 480 23.82 2.10 -9.05
C TYR A 480 23.51 2.28 -10.54
N ASN A 481 24.30 1.66 -11.44
CA ASN A 481 24.00 1.67 -12.87
C ASN A 481 22.78 0.80 -13.23
N ALA A 482 22.60 -0.35 -12.58
CA ALA A 482 21.41 -1.19 -12.76
C ALA A 482 20.11 -0.46 -12.35
N LEU A 483 20.15 0.32 -11.27
CA LEU A 483 19.04 1.18 -10.84
C LEU A 483 18.68 2.20 -11.91
N LYS A 484 19.69 2.91 -12.45
CA LYS A 484 19.46 3.88 -13.53
C LYS A 484 18.82 3.24 -14.77
N GLU A 485 19.28 2.06 -15.19
CA GLU A 485 18.70 1.37 -16.34
C GLU A 485 17.26 0.92 -16.08
N TYR A 486 16.94 0.47 -14.87
CA TYR A 486 15.58 0.14 -14.46
C TYR A 486 14.66 1.38 -14.50
N CYS A 487 15.08 2.49 -13.87
CA CYS A 487 14.28 3.71 -13.82
C CYS A 487 14.12 4.35 -15.21
N LYS A 488 15.14 4.28 -16.07
CA LYS A 488 15.02 4.65 -17.49
C LYS A 488 13.95 3.82 -18.20
N GLN A 489 13.92 2.52 -17.93
CA GLN A 489 12.97 1.60 -18.56
C GLN A 489 11.51 1.90 -18.15
N ASP A 490 11.26 2.35 -16.92
CA ASP A 490 9.91 2.69 -16.44
C ASP A 490 9.33 3.91 -17.17
N THR A 491 10.08 5.00 -17.33
CA THR A 491 9.60 6.17 -18.10
C THR A 491 9.62 5.92 -19.61
N TRP A 492 10.56 5.14 -20.13
CA TRP A 492 10.54 4.72 -21.54
C TRP A 492 9.31 3.87 -21.87
N ALA A 493 8.84 3.06 -20.92
CA ALA A 493 7.61 2.30 -21.08
C ALA A 493 6.38 3.21 -21.28
N MET A 494 6.34 4.37 -20.60
CA MET A 494 5.26 5.35 -20.77
C MET A 494 5.26 5.94 -22.19
N VAL A 495 6.43 6.31 -22.70
CA VAL A 495 6.63 6.80 -24.08
C VAL A 495 6.10 5.79 -25.10
N GLU A 496 6.51 4.53 -24.96
CA GLU A 496 6.15 3.46 -25.89
C GLU A 496 4.67 3.04 -25.80
N ILE A 497 4.07 3.06 -24.61
CA ILE A 497 2.62 2.86 -24.45
C ILE A 497 1.85 3.99 -25.17
N LEU A 498 2.26 5.25 -24.96
CA LEU A 498 1.60 6.39 -25.58
C LEU A 498 1.73 6.37 -27.11
N LYS A 499 2.90 6.00 -27.63
CA LYS A 499 3.13 5.73 -29.05
C LYS A 499 2.22 4.62 -29.58
N GLY A 500 2.13 3.48 -28.87
CA GLY A 500 1.24 2.40 -29.23
C GLY A 500 -0.23 2.82 -29.29
N LEU A 501 -0.68 3.63 -28.33
CA LEU A 501 -2.03 4.21 -28.31
C LEU A 501 -2.29 5.13 -29.51
N ARG A 502 -1.31 5.97 -29.89
CA ARG A 502 -1.41 6.80 -31.10
C ARG A 502 -1.57 5.95 -32.36
N GLU A 503 -0.78 4.89 -32.52
CA GLU A 503 -0.90 3.97 -33.66
C GLU A 503 -2.27 3.28 -33.70
N LEU A 504 -2.82 2.87 -32.55
CA LEU A 504 -4.14 2.21 -32.49
C LEU A 504 -5.28 3.10 -32.98
N VAL A 505 -5.14 4.41 -32.85
CA VAL A 505 -6.19 5.38 -33.21
C VAL A 505 -5.89 6.20 -34.45
N LYS A 506 -4.84 5.86 -35.20
CA LYS A 506 -4.84 6.15 -36.63
C LYS A 506 -6.05 5.43 -37.27
#